data_AF-A0A223HXT1-F1
#
_entry.id   AF-A0A223HXT1-F1
#
_cell.length_a   1.000
_cell.length_b   1.000
_cell.length_c   1.000
_cell.angle_alpha   90.00
_cell.angle_beta   90.00
_cell.angle_gamma   90.00
#
_symmetry.space_group_name_H-M   'P 1'
#
loop_
_entity.id
_entity.type
_entity.pdbx_description
1 polymer ?
#
loop_
_entity_poly.entity_id
_entity_poly.type
_entity_poly.pdbx_seq_one_letter_code
_entity_poly.pdbx_strand_id
1 'polypeptide(L)'
;MKNSVLNNVEMNTKNIIFNIIKYFVVISFAMMSLFPFVWMVINAFKDNTQIYSSPFSLPKTFNFTNFIQAWYTANIGTYYFNSIIIAFSSVAVIIVLASMS
;
A
#
# COMPACT_ATOMS: atom_id res chain seq x y z
N MET A 1 -41.64 20.12 -23.59
CA MET A 1 -40.34 20.83 -23.59
C MET A 1 -39.84 21.17 -22.18
N LYS A 2 -40.66 21.66 -21.24
CA LYS A 2 -40.21 22.00 -19.87
C LYS A 2 -39.78 20.77 -19.03
N ASN A 3 -40.52 19.66 -19.14
CA ASN A 3 -40.23 18.42 -18.40
C ASN A 3 -38.91 17.75 -18.80
N SER A 4 -38.49 17.85 -20.07
CA SER A 4 -37.21 17.30 -20.50
C SER A 4 -36.01 18.08 -19.96
N VAL A 5 -36.17 19.37 -19.69
CA VAL A 5 -35.12 20.21 -19.08
C VAL A 5 -35.01 19.92 -17.58
N LEU A 6 -36.13 19.83 -16.86
CA LEU A 6 -36.14 19.52 -15.43
C LEU A 6 -35.55 18.13 -15.14
N ASN A 7 -35.91 17.13 -15.94
CA ASN A 7 -35.36 15.78 -15.81
C ASN A 7 -33.83 15.74 -16.04
N ASN A 8 -33.31 16.53 -16.98
CA ASN A 8 -31.86 16.60 -17.22
C ASN A 8 -31.10 17.25 -16.04
N VAL A 9 -31.68 18.28 -15.41
CA VAL A 9 -31.06 18.94 -14.24
C VAL A 9 -31.04 17.99 -13.03
N GLU A 10 -32.14 17.28 -12.76
CA GLU A 10 -32.18 16.30 -11.67
C GLU A 10 -31.21 15.13 -11.88
N MET A 11 -31.12 14.63 -13.12
CA MET A 11 -30.16 13.58 -13.49
C MET A 11 -28.71 14.04 -13.27
N ASN A 12 -28.37 15.27 -13.67
CA ASN A 12 -27.03 15.82 -13.47
C ASN A 12 -26.68 16.00 -11.97
N THR A 13 -27.61 16.50 -11.16
CA THR A 13 -27.39 16.66 -9.71
C THR A 13 -27.19 15.31 -9.01
N LYS A 14 -28.01 14.30 -9.35
CA LYS A 14 -27.85 12.93 -8.83
C LYS A 14 -26.49 12.34 -9.22
N ASN A 15 -26.04 12.55 -10.45
CA ASN A 15 -24.74 12.06 -10.92
C ASN A 15 -23.55 12.72 -10.20
N ILE A 16 -23.63 14.03 -9.91
CA ILE A 16 -22.58 14.76 -9.17
C ILE A 16 -22.48 14.21 -7.73
N ILE A 17 -23.61 14.09 -7.03
CA ILE A 17 -23.64 13.56 -5.65
C ILE A 17 -23.09 12.13 -5.62
N PHE A 18 -23.53 11.29 -6.56
CA PHE A 18 -23.05 9.92 -6.67
C PHE A 18 -21.52 9.85 -6.89
N ASN A 19 -20.98 10.70 -7.77
CA ASN A 19 -19.54 10.77 -8.00
C ASN A 19 -18.76 11.23 -6.76
N ILE A 20 -19.25 12.25 -6.04
CA ILE A 20 -18.62 12.71 -4.80
C ILE A 20 -18.57 11.58 -3.77
N ILE A 21 -19.68 10.87 -3.55
CA ILE A 21 -19.73 9.74 -2.63
C ILE A 21 -18.77 8.63 -3.08
N LYS A 22 -18.76 8.30 -4.39
CA LYS A 22 -17.85 7.31 -4.95
C LYS A 22 -16.39 7.66 -4.68
N TYR A 23 -15.98 8.89 -4.97
CA TYR A 23 -14.61 9.33 -4.71
C TYR A 23 -14.29 9.36 -3.22
N PHE A 24 -15.20 9.82 -2.38
CA PHE A 24 -15.02 9.83 -0.93
C PHE A 24 -14.79 8.42 -0.38
N VAL A 25 -15.58 7.43 -0.83
CA VAL A 25 -15.41 6.02 -0.43
C VAL A 25 -14.06 5.48 -0.90
N VAL A 26 -13.69 5.71 -2.16
CA VAL A 26 -12.41 5.23 -2.71
C VAL A 26 -11.22 5.84 -1.99
N ILE A 27 -11.25 7.15 -1.73
CA ILE A 27 -10.18 7.86 -1.00
C ILE A 27 -10.10 7.36 0.43
N SER A 28 -11.22 7.20 1.12
CA SER A 28 -11.24 6.70 2.50
C SER A 28 -10.66 5.29 2.58
N PHE A 29 -11.06 4.42 1.65
CA PHE A 29 -10.52 3.06 1.55
C PHE A 29 -9.01 3.06 1.25
N ALA A 30 -8.57 3.91 0.34
CA ALA A 30 -7.14 4.09 0.04
C ALA A 30 -6.37 4.54 1.29
N MET A 31 -6.84 5.56 2.02
CA MET A 31 -6.20 6.03 3.25
C MET A 31 -6.13 4.94 4.32
N MET A 32 -7.21 4.18 4.50
CA MET A 32 -7.27 3.08 5.46
C MET A 32 -6.30 1.95 5.07
N SER A 33 -6.14 1.68 3.77
CA SER A 33 -5.17 0.70 3.27
C SER A 33 -3.71 1.17 3.42
N LEU A 34 -3.46 2.47 3.30
CA LEU A 34 -2.12 3.07 3.44
C LEU A 34 -1.70 3.24 4.90
N PHE A 35 -2.66 3.40 5.81
CA PHE A 35 -2.42 3.55 7.24
C PHE A 35 -1.42 2.52 7.81
N PRO A 36 -1.59 1.19 7.65
CA PRO A 36 -0.63 0.22 8.19
C PRO A 36 0.77 0.34 7.59
N PHE A 37 0.91 0.77 6.33
CA PHE A 37 2.22 0.97 5.71
C PHE A 37 2.93 2.20 6.28
N VAL A 38 2.22 3.33 6.39
CA VAL A 38 2.76 4.54 7.03
C VAL A 38 3.14 4.23 8.48
N TRP A 39 2.28 3.48 9.18
CA TRP A 39 2.51 3.02 10.54
C TRP A 39 3.76 2.15 10.66
N MET A 40 3.94 1.19 9.76
CA MET A 40 5.12 0.33 9.70
C MET A 40 6.40 1.14 9.48
N VAL A 41 6.38 2.10 8.55
CA VAL A 41 7.53 2.98 8.27
C VAL A 41 7.89 3.82 9.49
N ILE A 42 6.91 4.42 10.17
CA ILE A 42 7.14 5.16 11.41
C ILE A 42 7.81 4.29 12.48
N ASN A 43 7.34 3.06 12.66
CA ASN A 43 7.90 2.16 13.66
C ASN A 43 9.29 1.63 13.28
N ALA A 44 9.61 1.51 11.99
CA ALA A 44 10.94 1.11 11.53
C ALA A 44 12.05 2.06 12.01
N PHE A 45 11.73 3.34 12.22
CA PHE A 45 12.68 4.34 12.73
C PHE A 45 12.75 4.42 14.26
N LYS A 46 11.81 3.82 15.00
CA LYS A 46 11.75 3.89 16.47
C LYS A 46 12.68 2.88 17.13
N ASP A 47 13.16 3.22 18.32
CA ASP A 47 13.84 2.25 19.20
C ASP A 47 12.82 1.32 19.87
N ASN A 48 13.25 0.10 20.24
CA ASN A 48 12.42 -0.91 20.90
C ASN A 48 11.66 -0.33 22.11
N THR A 49 12.32 0.47 22.94
CA THR A 49 11.71 1.11 24.12
C THR A 49 10.58 2.07 23.74
N GLN A 50 10.70 2.80 22.63
CA GLN A 50 9.68 3.74 22.15
C GLN A 50 8.48 3.00 21.55
N ILE A 51 8.70 1.85 20.89
CA ILE A 51 7.63 1.01 20.37
C ILE A 51 6.69 0.54 21.49
N TYR A 52 7.25 0.12 22.64
CA TYR A 52 6.45 -0.35 23.78
C TYR A 52 5.88 0.77 24.66
N SER A 53 6.61 1.87 24.85
CA SER A 53 6.19 2.96 25.74
C SER A 53 5.27 4.00 25.09
N SER A 54 5.36 4.19 23.77
CA SER A 54 4.58 5.18 23.03
C SER A 54 4.26 4.63 21.65
N PRO A 55 3.36 3.62 21.57
CA PRO A 55 3.07 2.93 20.33
C PRO A 55 2.64 3.92 19.27
N PHE A 56 1.64 4.77 19.51
CA PHE A 56 1.08 5.72 18.54
C PHE A 56 1.86 7.03 18.31
N SER A 57 3.02 7.24 18.95
CA SER A 57 3.76 8.50 18.78
C SER A 57 4.54 8.56 17.47
N LEU A 58 4.93 9.76 17.04
CA LEU A 58 5.95 9.94 16.01
C LEU A 58 7.33 9.51 16.55
N PRO A 59 8.30 9.17 15.66
CA PRO A 59 9.64 8.79 16.10
C PRO A 59 10.34 10.02 16.67
N LYS A 60 10.95 9.89 17.86
CA LYS A 60 11.71 10.99 18.48
C LYS A 60 13.06 11.20 17.79
N THR A 61 13.59 10.13 17.20
CA THR A 61 14.88 10.07 16.50
C THR A 61 14.72 9.20 15.27
N PHE A 62 15.36 9.59 14.16
CA PHE A 62 15.39 8.78 12.94
C PHE A 62 16.57 7.80 13.03
N ASN A 63 16.33 6.57 13.48
CA ASN A 63 17.38 5.57 13.65
C ASN A 63 17.51 4.66 12.41
N PHE A 64 18.49 4.96 11.54
CA PHE A 64 18.79 4.12 10.37
C PHE A 64 19.50 2.81 10.71
N THR A 65 20.07 2.71 11.92
CA THR A 65 20.78 1.50 12.38
C THR A 65 19.83 0.29 12.43
N ASN A 66 18.55 0.52 12.71
CA ASN A 66 17.53 -0.53 12.70
C ASN A 66 17.45 -1.27 11.35
N PHE A 67 17.60 -0.56 10.23
CA PHE A 67 17.59 -1.16 8.89
C PHE A 67 18.82 -2.03 8.67
N ILE A 68 19.99 -1.54 9.06
CA ILE A 68 21.26 -2.27 8.95
C ILE A 68 21.21 -3.52 9.82
N GLN A 69 20.79 -3.38 11.08
CA GLN A 69 20.68 -4.49 12.02
C GLN A 69 19.67 -5.53 11.54
N ALA A 70 18.49 -5.11 11.06
CA ALA A 70 17.49 -6.02 10.51
C ALA A 70 18.03 -6.78 9.29
N TRP A 71 18.78 -6.10 8.40
CA TRP A 71 19.37 -6.70 7.21
C TRP A 71 20.26 -7.90 7.54
N TYR A 72 21.15 -7.75 8.52
CA TYR A 72 22.05 -8.82 8.95
C TYR A 72 21.36 -9.85 9.85
N THR A 73 20.54 -9.41 10.81
CA THR A 73 19.92 -10.31 11.81
C THR A 73 18.88 -11.23 11.17
N ALA A 74 18.09 -10.72 10.22
CA ALA A 74 17.08 -11.51 9.51
C ALA A 74 17.63 -12.17 8.23
N ASN A 75 18.94 -12.08 7.97
CA ASN A 75 19.61 -12.61 6.79
C ASN A 75 18.89 -12.25 5.47
N ILE A 76 18.45 -10.99 5.37
CA ILE A 76 17.57 -10.50 4.29
C ILE A 76 18.23 -10.70 2.93
N GLY A 77 19.54 -10.49 2.83
CA GLY A 77 20.28 -10.69 1.58
C GLY A 77 20.13 -12.09 0.99
N THR A 78 20.18 -13.13 1.83
CA THR A 78 20.02 -14.52 1.38
C THR A 78 18.61 -14.77 0.87
N TYR A 79 17.58 -14.36 1.63
CA TYR A 79 16.19 -14.54 1.22
C TYR A 79 15.84 -13.73 -0.04
N TYR A 80 16.38 -12.53 -0.16
CA TYR A 80 16.20 -11.67 -1.33
C TYR A 80 16.76 -12.35 -2.59
N PHE A 81 17.99 -12.87 -2.53
CA PHE A 81 18.60 -13.54 -3.67
C PHE A 81 17.90 -14.85 -4.03
N ASN A 82 17.50 -15.66 -3.03
CA ASN A 82 16.70 -16.86 -3.25
C ASN A 82 15.38 -16.53 -3.96
N SER A 83 14.71 -15.45 -3.55
CA SER A 83 13.44 -15.02 -4.16
C SER A 83 13.64 -14.59 -5.62
N ILE A 84 14.73 -13.88 -5.93
CA ILE A 84 15.10 -13.52 -7.30
C ILE A 84 15.31 -14.78 -8.14
N ILE A 85 16.12 -15.73 -7.67
CA ILE A 85 16.39 -16.97 -8.41
C ILE A 85 15.08 -17.71 -8.70
N ILE A 86 14.21 -17.84 -7.70
CA ILE A 86 12.93 -18.55 -7.85
C ILE A 86 12.01 -17.80 -8.82
N ALA A 87 11.90 -16.47 -8.71
CA ALA A 87 11.06 -15.67 -9.60
C ALA A 87 11.53 -15.76 -11.06
N PHE A 88 12.83 -15.58 -11.31
CA PHE A 88 13.40 -15.66 -12.67
C PHE A 88 13.28 -17.06 -13.25
N SER A 89 13.63 -18.10 -12.49
CA SER A 89 13.53 -19.49 -12.96
C SER A 89 12.08 -19.88 -13.25
N SER A 90 11.13 -19.48 -12.38
CA SER A 90 9.70 -19.72 -12.59
C SER A 90 9.20 -19.02 -13.86
N VAL A 91 9.51 -17.74 -14.05
CA VAL A 91 9.12 -16.99 -15.24
C VAL A 91 9.72 -17.62 -16.51
N ALA A 92 10.99 -18.02 -16.48
CA ALA A 92 11.64 -18.67 -17.61
C ALA A 92 10.94 -19.99 -17.99
N VAL A 93 10.64 -20.84 -17.00
CA VAL A 93 9.90 -22.10 -17.23
C VAL A 93 8.50 -21.82 -17.76
N ILE A 94 7.78 -20.86 -17.18
CA ILE A 94 6.43 -20.47 -17.63
C ILE A 94 6.45 -20.01 -19.09
N ILE A 95 7.43 -19.20 -19.49
CA ILE A 95 7.55 -18.73 -20.88
C ILE A 95 7.76 -19.89 -21.85
N VAL A 96 8.64 -20.83 -21.49
CA VAL A 96 8.90 -22.02 -22.32
C VAL A 96 7.62 -22.84 -22.47
N LEU A 97 6.92 -23.13 -21.37
CA LEU A 97 5.68 -23.92 -21.39
C LEU A 97 4.56 -23.20 -22.14
N ALA A 98 4.38 -21.90 -21.91
CA ALA A 98 3.36 -21.08 -22.57
C ALA A 98 3.64 -20.87 -24.06
N SER A 99 4.91 -20.91 -24.49
CA SER A 99 5.25 -20.84 -25.91
C SER A 99 5.00 -22.16 -26.66
N MET A 100 4.82 -23.28 -25.95
CA MET A 100 4.54 -24.59 -26.53
C MET A 100 3.04 -24.88 -26.69
N SER A 101 2.17 -24.09 -26.04
CA SER A 101 0.70 -24.14 -26.16
C SER A 101 0.20 -23.22 -27.26
#